data_AF-A0A315AP20-F1
#
_entry.id   AF-A0A315AP20-F1
#
_cell.length_a   1.000
_cell.length_b   1.000
_cell.length_c   1.000
_cell.angle_alpha   90.00
_cell.angle_beta   90.00
_cell.angle_gamma   90.00
#
_symmetry.space_group_name_H-M   'P 1'
#
loop_
_entity.id
_entity.type
_entity.pdbx_description
1 polymer ?
#
loop_
_entity_poly.entity_id
_entity_poly.type
_entity_poly.pdbx_seq_one_letter_code
_entity_poly.pdbx_strand_id
1 'polypeptide(L)'
;MSDKMQDSQRVEPHRLLLNELINEINTREIPYYARAQKFHYVAWHVAATLTFAASIVSAAFAALLNAEQFAGVGRTWLVVLPLIGAATAGAMRLYKFREKEALREDGRIEAVDILRNAKSLNASASDDASCKIAYHSIRARMDKLERDQHRRDIALRTDERVRLLNESDSRS
;
A
#
# COMPACT_ATOMS: atom_id res chain seq x y z
N MET A 1 -19.94 -25.25 51.19
CA MET A 1 -19.35 -23.92 50.91
C MET A 1 -18.10 -24.01 50.04
N SER A 2 -18.02 -25.00 49.13
CA SER A 2 -16.81 -25.34 48.35
C SER A 2 -17.07 -25.41 46.83
N ASP A 3 -18.22 -24.89 46.38
CA ASP A 3 -18.67 -25.00 44.98
C ASP A 3 -18.63 -23.65 44.23
N LYS A 4 -18.25 -22.56 44.91
CA LYS A 4 -18.13 -21.21 44.32
C LYS A 4 -16.69 -20.83 43.94
N MET A 5 -15.72 -21.73 44.08
CA MET A 5 -14.30 -21.46 43.79
C MET A 5 -13.79 -22.10 42.50
N GLN A 6 -14.57 -22.96 41.83
CA GLN A 6 -14.16 -23.58 40.55
C GLN A 6 -14.62 -22.84 39.29
N ASP A 7 -15.47 -21.82 39.41
CA ASP A 7 -16.02 -21.12 38.23
C ASP A 7 -15.17 -19.90 37.79
N SER A 8 -14.19 -19.48 38.60
CA SER A 8 -13.30 -18.33 38.30
C SER A 8 -12.16 -18.63 37.31
N GLN A 9 -12.13 -19.81 36.68
CA GLN A 9 -11.08 -20.18 35.73
C GLN A 9 -11.59 -20.65 34.36
N ARG A 10 -12.87 -20.48 34.04
CA ARG A 10 -13.29 -20.52 32.63
C ARG A 10 -12.85 -19.22 31.97
N VAL A 11 -11.63 -19.24 31.44
CA VAL A 11 -11.18 -18.21 30.49
C VAL A 11 -12.25 -18.12 29.40
N GLU A 12 -12.94 -16.99 29.34
CA GLU A 12 -14.00 -16.75 28.36
C GLU A 12 -13.41 -16.90 26.95
N PRO A 13 -13.80 -17.94 26.19
CA PRO A 13 -13.14 -18.27 24.93
C PRO A 13 -13.18 -17.11 23.93
N HIS A 14 -14.23 -16.29 23.95
CA HIS A 14 -14.33 -15.15 23.05
C HIS A 14 -13.44 -13.98 23.46
N ARG A 15 -13.10 -13.83 24.74
CA ARG A 15 -12.13 -12.84 25.21
C ARG A 15 -10.73 -13.16 24.69
N LEU A 16 -10.36 -14.45 24.65
CA LEU A 16 -9.10 -14.89 24.02
C LEU A 16 -9.07 -14.57 22.53
N LEU A 17 -10.14 -14.92 21.79
CA LEU A 17 -10.24 -14.62 20.36
C LEU A 17 -10.18 -13.11 20.06
N LEU A 18 -10.83 -12.29 20.89
CA LEU A 18 -10.77 -10.84 20.76
C LEU A 18 -9.36 -10.29 21.04
N ASN A 19 -8.67 -10.81 22.05
CA ASN A 19 -7.29 -10.43 22.33
C ASN A 19 -6.33 -10.86 21.20
N GLU A 20 -6.51 -12.05 20.65
CA GLU A 20 -5.75 -12.53 19.50
C GLU A 20 -5.97 -11.63 18.29
N LEU A 21 -7.21 -11.25 18.00
CA LEU A 21 -7.55 -10.32 16.92
C LEU A 21 -6.95 -8.93 17.13
N ILE A 22 -7.01 -8.39 18.36
CA ILE A 22 -6.34 -7.13 18.73
C ILE A 22 -4.84 -7.22 18.48
N ASN A 23 -4.23 -8.35 18.84
CA ASN A 23 -2.81 -8.57 18.63
C ASN A 23 -2.48 -8.67 17.14
N GLU A 24 -3.25 -9.44 16.36
CA GLU A 24 -3.08 -9.56 14.91
C GLU A 24 -3.16 -8.19 14.22
N ILE A 25 -4.17 -7.38 14.51
CA ILE A 25 -4.30 -6.04 13.93
C ILE A 25 -3.07 -5.18 14.26
N ASN A 26 -2.59 -5.26 15.51
CA ASN A 26 -1.45 -4.47 15.98
C ASN A 26 -0.10 -4.92 15.39
N THR A 27 0.16 -6.22 15.33
CA THR A 27 1.48 -6.77 14.96
C THR A 27 1.60 -7.11 13.48
N ARG A 28 0.49 -7.32 12.78
CA ARG A 28 0.49 -7.77 11.38
C ARG A 28 -0.10 -6.73 10.45
N GLU A 29 -1.35 -6.32 10.68
CA GLU A 29 -2.11 -5.50 9.75
C GLU A 29 -1.57 -4.06 9.66
N ILE A 30 -1.44 -3.37 10.79
CA ILE A 30 -0.90 -2.00 10.81
C ILE A 30 0.53 -1.94 10.21
N PRO A 31 1.46 -2.83 10.59
CA PRO A 31 2.79 -2.87 9.98
C PRO A 31 2.79 -3.23 8.49
N TYR A 32 1.83 -4.01 8.01
CA TYR A 32 1.67 -4.28 6.57
C TYR A 32 1.35 -2.98 5.81
N TYR A 33 0.35 -2.22 6.25
CA TYR A 33 0.00 -0.96 5.60
C TYR A 33 1.14 0.06 5.64
N ALA A 34 1.83 0.19 6.79
CA ALA A 34 2.96 1.10 6.93
C ALA A 34 4.13 0.73 5.99
N ARG A 35 4.47 -0.56 5.88
CA ARG A 35 5.52 -1.02 4.95
C ARG A 35 5.12 -0.79 3.49
N ALA A 36 3.87 -1.05 3.13
CA ALA A 36 3.37 -0.82 1.78
C ALA A 36 3.37 0.66 1.40
N GLN A 37 2.93 1.54 2.31
CA GLN A 37 2.97 3.00 2.14
C GLN A 37 4.42 3.47 1.93
N LYS A 38 5.35 3.07 2.80
CA LYS A 38 6.78 3.39 2.67
C LYS A 38 7.37 2.88 1.36
N PHE A 39 7.01 1.67 0.93
CA PHE A 39 7.48 1.13 -0.35
C PHE A 39 7.04 2.01 -1.52
N HIS A 40 5.78 2.40 -1.58
CA HIS A 40 5.27 3.26 -2.65
C HIS A 40 5.94 4.64 -2.66
N TYR A 41 6.12 5.24 -1.49
CA TYR A 41 6.85 6.50 -1.33
C TYR A 41 8.29 6.41 -1.85
N VAL A 42 9.05 5.39 -1.41
CA VAL A 42 10.45 5.20 -1.79
C VAL A 42 10.56 4.88 -3.27
N ALA A 43 9.72 3.99 -3.80
CA ALA A 43 9.73 3.61 -5.20
C ALA A 43 9.48 4.80 -6.13
N TRP A 44 8.55 5.70 -5.76
CA TRP A 44 8.32 6.94 -6.51
C TRP A 44 9.56 7.84 -6.54
N HIS A 45 10.18 8.07 -5.38
CA HIS A 45 11.38 8.91 -5.28
C HIS A 45 12.54 8.32 -6.09
N VAL A 46 12.77 7.01 -6.00
CA VAL A 46 13.81 6.33 -6.78
C VAL A 46 13.56 6.48 -8.27
N ALA A 47 12.33 6.26 -8.75
CA ALA A 47 11.99 6.40 -10.16
C ALA A 47 12.14 7.86 -10.65
N ALA A 48 11.72 8.83 -9.83
CA ALA A 48 11.87 10.26 -10.13
C ALA A 48 13.37 10.65 -10.24
N THR A 49 14.18 10.23 -9.26
CA THR A 49 15.62 10.48 -9.25
C THR A 49 16.31 9.84 -10.44
N LEU A 50 15.97 8.60 -10.80
CA LEU A 50 16.52 7.92 -11.97
C LEU A 50 16.18 8.65 -13.27
N THR A 51 14.93 9.09 -13.43
CA THR A 51 14.48 9.84 -14.61
C THR A 51 15.22 11.18 -14.74
N PHE A 52 15.37 11.88 -13.63
CA PHE A 52 16.12 13.14 -13.57
C PHE A 52 17.61 12.95 -13.86
N ALA A 53 18.23 11.94 -13.23
CA ALA A 53 19.64 11.61 -13.45
C ALA A 53 19.90 11.18 -14.91
N ALA A 54 19.01 10.37 -15.50
CA ALA A 54 19.11 9.98 -16.91
C ALA A 54 19.08 11.20 -17.84
N SER A 55 18.26 12.20 -17.53
CA SER A 55 18.19 13.46 -18.29
C SER A 55 19.50 14.25 -18.19
N ILE A 56 20.06 14.41 -16.98
CA ILE A 56 21.34 15.10 -16.77
C ILE A 56 22.47 14.37 -17.48
N VAL A 57 22.58 13.05 -17.29
CA VAL A 57 23.62 12.23 -17.89
C VAL A 57 23.53 12.29 -19.41
N SER A 58 22.33 12.21 -19.99
CA SER A 58 22.14 12.34 -21.44
C SER A 58 22.66 13.70 -21.96
N ALA A 59 22.34 14.79 -21.27
CA ALA A 59 22.82 16.12 -21.64
C ALA A 59 24.34 16.25 -21.53
N ALA A 60 24.95 15.70 -20.47
CA ALA A 60 26.39 15.68 -20.30
C ALA A 60 27.10 14.85 -21.39
N PHE A 61 26.57 13.67 -21.71
CA PHE A 61 27.09 12.83 -22.79
C PHE A 61 27.02 13.56 -24.14
N ALA A 62 25.89 14.22 -24.44
CA ALA A 62 25.75 15.00 -25.65
C ALA A 62 26.77 16.14 -25.75
N ALA A 63 27.09 16.79 -24.63
CA ALA A 63 28.03 17.92 -24.60
C ALA A 63 29.51 17.49 -24.67
N LEU A 64 29.86 16.29 -24.20
CA LEU A 64 31.24 15.81 -24.09
C LEU A 64 31.69 14.88 -25.24
N LEU A 65 30.75 14.40 -26.06
CA LEU A 65 31.07 13.48 -27.16
C LEU A 65 31.77 14.20 -28.31
N ASN A 66 33.00 13.77 -28.62
CA ASN A 66 33.70 14.19 -29.83
C ASN A 66 33.19 13.41 -31.06
N ALA A 67 33.45 13.93 -32.27
CA ALA A 67 32.92 13.37 -33.53
C ALA A 67 33.22 11.87 -33.74
N GLU A 68 34.43 11.41 -33.40
CA GLU A 68 34.82 9.99 -33.51
C GLU A 68 34.05 9.10 -32.52
N GLN A 69 33.86 9.57 -31.29
CA GLN A 69 33.13 8.84 -30.25
C GLN A 69 31.63 8.78 -30.56
N PHE A 70 31.10 9.84 -31.15
CA PHE A 70 29.72 9.90 -31.63
C PHE A 70 29.46 8.88 -32.73
N ALA A 71 30.37 8.77 -33.71
CA ALA A 71 30.26 7.81 -34.81
C ALA A 71 30.34 6.33 -34.34
N GLY A 72 31.00 6.08 -33.20
CA GLY A 72 31.02 4.78 -32.54
C GLY A 72 29.80 4.54 -31.64
N VAL A 73 30.05 4.33 -30.34
CA VAL A 73 29.00 3.98 -29.36
C VAL A 73 28.17 5.16 -28.87
N GLY A 74 28.62 6.41 -29.10
CA GLY A 74 27.95 7.61 -28.60
C GLY A 74 26.52 7.77 -29.13
N ARG A 75 26.30 7.46 -30.42
CA ARG A 75 24.96 7.48 -31.02
C ARG A 75 23.99 6.52 -30.33
N THR A 76 24.45 5.33 -29.96
CA THR A 76 23.61 4.34 -29.26
C THR A 76 23.19 4.84 -27.88
N TRP A 77 24.13 5.38 -27.10
CA TRP A 77 23.84 5.91 -25.76
C TRP A 77 22.87 7.10 -25.78
N LEU A 78 23.00 7.99 -26.77
CA LEU A 78 22.09 9.12 -26.96
C LEU A 78 20.67 8.72 -27.34
N VAL A 79 20.46 7.50 -27.88
CA VAL A 79 19.13 6.95 -28.14
C VAL A 79 18.61 6.17 -26.92
N VAL A 80 19.46 5.34 -26.31
CA VAL A 80 19.05 4.45 -25.22
C VAL A 80 18.70 5.21 -23.94
N LEU A 81 19.47 6.23 -23.56
CA LEU A 81 19.22 6.96 -22.31
C LEU A 81 17.86 7.68 -22.30
N PRO A 82 17.46 8.43 -23.35
CA PRO A 82 16.11 8.99 -23.43
C PRO A 82 15.01 7.94 -23.43
N LEU A 83 15.22 6.77 -24.06
CA LEU A 83 14.24 5.68 -24.04
C LEU A 83 14.04 5.12 -22.62
N ILE A 84 15.11 4.96 -21.85
CA ILE A 84 15.02 4.55 -20.43
C ILE A 84 14.26 5.62 -19.62
N GLY A 85 14.56 6.91 -19.85
CA GLY A 85 13.85 8.01 -19.21
C GLY A 85 12.35 8.01 -19.53
N ALA A 86 11.99 7.87 -20.81
CA ALA A 86 10.61 7.80 -21.27
C ALA A 86 9.88 6.56 -20.72
N ALA A 87 10.54 5.39 -20.71
CA ALA A 87 9.98 4.17 -20.15
C ALA A 87 9.74 4.30 -18.63
N THR A 88 10.68 4.91 -17.89
CA THR A 88 10.56 5.15 -16.45
C THR A 88 9.42 6.14 -16.15
N ALA A 89 9.35 7.24 -16.89
CA ALA A 89 8.25 8.20 -16.77
C ALA A 89 6.89 7.57 -17.10
N GLY A 90 6.83 6.73 -18.14
CA GLY A 90 5.65 5.93 -18.48
C GLY A 90 5.25 4.99 -17.35
N ALA A 91 6.21 4.24 -16.78
CA ALA A 91 5.98 3.36 -15.65
C ALA A 91 5.47 4.12 -14.41
N MET A 92 6.04 5.29 -14.10
CA MET A 92 5.57 6.14 -13.00
C MET A 92 4.12 6.57 -13.17
N ARG A 93 3.72 6.96 -14.39
CA ARG A 93 2.35 7.34 -14.72
C ARG A 93 1.38 6.15 -14.58
N LEU A 94 1.75 4.99 -15.12
CA LEU A 94 0.90 3.80 -15.07
C LEU A 94 0.74 3.24 -13.66
N TYR A 95 1.79 3.29 -12.83
CA TYR A 95 1.77 2.63 -11.54
C TYR A 95 1.03 3.41 -10.45
N LYS A 96 0.83 4.73 -10.63
CA LYS A 96 0.10 5.62 -9.70
C LYS A 96 0.62 5.51 -8.26
N PHE A 97 1.94 5.66 -8.10
CA PHE A 97 2.60 5.47 -6.80
C PHE A 97 2.00 6.33 -5.70
N ARG A 98 1.65 7.59 -5.99
CA ARG A 98 1.12 8.54 -5.01
C ARG A 98 -0.29 8.16 -4.57
N GLU A 99 -1.13 7.73 -5.50
CA GLU A 99 -2.49 7.28 -5.22
C GLU A 99 -2.47 5.97 -4.42
N LYS A 100 -1.55 5.06 -4.74
CA LYS A 100 -1.33 3.84 -3.96
C LYS A 100 -0.78 4.13 -2.57
N GLU A 101 0.14 5.07 -2.44
CA GLU A 101 0.65 5.51 -1.15
C GLU A 101 -0.50 6.04 -0.28
N ALA A 102 -1.30 6.97 -0.80
CA ALA A 102 -2.45 7.53 -0.10
C ALA A 102 -3.48 6.45 0.28
N LEU A 103 -3.77 5.51 -0.63
CA LEU A 103 -4.66 4.39 -0.36
C LEU A 103 -4.17 3.53 0.83
N ARG A 104 -2.86 3.26 0.91
CA ARG A 104 -2.28 2.48 2.00
C ARG A 104 -2.24 3.26 3.31
N GLU A 105 -2.04 4.56 3.26
CA GLU A 105 -2.11 5.41 4.44
C GLU A 105 -3.54 5.49 5.01
N ASP A 106 -4.55 5.66 4.15
CA ASP A 106 -5.97 5.57 4.55
C ASP A 106 -6.26 4.23 5.25
N GLY A 107 -5.76 3.13 4.69
CA GLY A 107 -5.93 1.80 5.26
C GLY A 107 -5.25 1.64 6.62
N ARG A 108 -4.05 2.21 6.78
CA ARG A 108 -3.34 2.25 8.06
C ARG A 108 -4.12 3.01 9.12
N ILE A 109 -4.67 4.18 8.77
CA ILE A 109 -5.45 5.02 9.68
C ILE A 109 -6.70 4.28 10.15
N GLU A 110 -7.46 3.68 9.22
CA GLU A 110 -8.67 2.91 9.57
C GLU A 110 -8.31 1.69 10.43
N ALA A 111 -7.22 0.97 10.13
CA ALA A 111 -6.78 -0.17 10.96
C ALA A 111 -6.41 0.26 12.40
N VAL A 112 -5.80 1.43 12.59
CA VAL A 112 -5.53 2.00 13.91
C VAL A 112 -6.83 2.38 14.63
N ASP A 113 -7.82 2.92 13.92
CA ASP A 113 -9.14 3.21 14.50
C ASP A 113 -9.84 1.92 14.96
N ILE A 114 -9.86 0.89 14.11
CA ILE A 114 -10.41 -0.43 14.45
C ILE A 114 -9.70 -1.00 15.69
N LEU A 115 -8.37 -0.90 15.77
CA LEU A 115 -7.61 -1.35 16.94
C LEU A 115 -8.02 -0.60 18.22
N ARG A 116 -8.18 0.72 18.16
CA ARG A 116 -8.61 1.53 19.32
C ARG A 116 -10.02 1.13 19.76
N ASN A 117 -10.93 0.95 18.81
CA ASN A 117 -12.29 0.50 19.07
C ASN A 117 -12.31 -0.91 19.68
N ALA A 118 -11.51 -1.84 19.15
CA ALA A 118 -11.39 -3.20 19.66
C ALA A 118 -10.89 -3.23 21.10
N LYS A 119 -9.84 -2.43 21.41
CA LYS A 119 -9.34 -2.28 22.79
C LYS A 119 -10.40 -1.70 23.73
N SER A 120 -11.15 -0.69 23.26
CA SER A 120 -12.25 -0.10 24.04
C SER A 120 -13.36 -1.11 24.32
N LEU A 121 -13.80 -1.87 23.32
CA LEU A 121 -14.82 -2.91 23.48
C LEU A 121 -14.36 -4.06 24.38
N ASN A 122 -13.10 -4.47 24.27
CA ASN A 122 -12.52 -5.50 25.14
C ASN A 122 -12.46 -5.05 26.61
N ALA A 123 -12.19 -3.76 26.85
CA ALA A 123 -12.15 -3.18 28.19
C ALA A 123 -13.55 -3.00 28.80
N SER A 124 -14.58 -2.76 27.98
CA SER A 124 -15.96 -2.56 28.45
C SER A 124 -16.79 -3.85 28.52
N ALA A 125 -16.38 -4.92 27.85
CA ALA A 125 -17.08 -6.20 27.89
C ALA A 125 -16.96 -6.88 29.26
N SER A 126 -18.09 -7.09 29.92
CA SER A 126 -18.19 -7.74 31.24
C SER A 126 -18.40 -9.26 31.18
N ASP A 127 -18.81 -9.79 30.03
CA ASP A 127 -19.18 -11.19 29.83
C ASP A 127 -18.80 -11.72 28.44
N ASP A 128 -18.76 -13.04 28.31
CA ASP A 128 -18.38 -13.76 27.08
C ASP A 128 -19.29 -13.42 25.89
N ALA A 129 -20.58 -13.17 26.13
CA ALA A 129 -21.53 -12.80 25.09
C ALA A 129 -21.20 -11.43 24.48
N SER A 130 -20.84 -10.46 25.32
CA SER A 130 -20.37 -9.13 24.92
C SER A 130 -19.04 -9.22 24.18
N CYS A 131 -18.10 -10.05 24.64
CA CYS A 131 -16.86 -10.33 23.93
C CYS A 131 -17.09 -10.95 22.54
N LYS A 132 -18.05 -11.88 22.42
CA LYS A 132 -18.44 -12.49 21.14
C LYS A 132 -18.97 -11.45 20.15
N ILE A 133 -19.88 -10.57 20.61
CA ILE A 133 -20.41 -9.48 19.78
C ILE A 133 -19.30 -8.55 19.33
N ALA A 134 -18.42 -8.15 20.25
CA ALA A 134 -17.27 -7.30 19.95
C ALA A 134 -16.34 -7.94 18.92
N TYR A 135 -15.98 -9.22 19.10
CA TYR A 135 -15.15 -9.98 18.16
C TYR A 135 -15.74 -9.98 16.74
N HIS A 136 -17.01 -10.34 16.58
CA HIS A 136 -17.65 -10.37 15.26
C HIS A 136 -17.77 -8.97 14.63
N SER A 137 -18.03 -7.94 15.43
CA SER A 137 -18.09 -6.56 14.95
C SER A 137 -16.74 -6.07 14.42
N ILE A 138 -15.66 -6.29 15.18
CA ILE A 138 -14.30 -5.91 14.77
C ILE A 138 -13.87 -6.70 13.54
N ARG A 139 -14.15 -8.00 13.49
CA ARG A 139 -13.86 -8.84 12.32
C ARG A 139 -14.59 -8.34 11.07
N ALA A 140 -15.88 -8.02 11.18
CA ALA A 140 -16.66 -7.50 10.06
C ALA A 140 -16.11 -6.14 9.55
N ARG A 141 -15.62 -5.28 10.46
CA ARG A 141 -14.94 -4.02 10.08
C ARG A 141 -13.62 -4.28 9.36
N MET A 142 -12.80 -5.21 9.82
CA MET A 142 -11.56 -5.60 9.14
C MET A 142 -11.84 -6.16 7.74
N ASP A 143 -12.80 -7.08 7.61
CA ASP A 143 -13.17 -7.64 6.31
C ASP A 143 -13.68 -6.55 5.35
N LYS A 144 -14.40 -5.55 5.87
CA LYS A 144 -14.86 -4.40 5.09
C LYS A 144 -13.68 -3.55 4.62
N LEU A 145 -12.75 -3.23 5.51
CA LEU A 145 -11.53 -2.48 5.18
C LEU A 145 -10.75 -3.16 4.06
N GLU A 146 -10.52 -4.47 4.16
CA GLU A 146 -9.80 -5.23 3.13
C GLU A 146 -10.50 -5.19 1.76
N ARG A 147 -11.82 -5.40 1.73
CA ARG A 147 -12.60 -5.31 0.50
C ARG A 147 -12.57 -3.91 -0.11
N ASP A 148 -12.66 -2.88 0.72
CA ASP A 148 -12.62 -1.48 0.26
C ASP A 148 -11.24 -1.12 -0.29
N GLN A 149 -10.17 -1.55 0.39
CA GLN A 149 -8.79 -1.40 -0.09
C GLN A 149 -8.57 -2.13 -1.42
N HIS A 150 -9.03 -3.37 -1.53
CA HIS A 150 -8.93 -4.15 -2.76
C HIS A 150 -9.69 -3.50 -3.93
N ARG A 151 -10.93 -3.07 -3.68
CA ARG A 151 -11.78 -2.41 -4.68
C ARG A 151 -11.15 -1.11 -5.18
N ARG A 152 -10.65 -0.28 -4.28
CA ARG A 152 -9.97 0.98 -4.64
C ARG A 152 -8.68 0.72 -5.40
N ASP A 153 -7.90 -0.31 -5.04
CA ASP A 153 -6.69 -0.70 -5.79
C ASP A 153 -7.03 -1.16 -7.21
N ILE A 154 -8.10 -1.94 -7.40
CA ILE A 154 -8.59 -2.33 -8.74
C ILE A 154 -9.05 -1.11 -9.54
N ALA A 155 -9.78 -0.19 -8.91
CA ALA A 155 -10.24 1.03 -9.58
C ALA A 155 -9.06 1.86 -10.11
N LEU A 156 -8.00 2.02 -9.32
CA LEU A 156 -6.78 2.72 -9.75
C LEU A 156 -6.14 2.09 -11.00
N ARG A 157 -6.21 0.77 -11.14
CA ARG A 157 -5.72 0.03 -12.32
C ARG A 157 -6.65 0.16 -13.52
N THR A 158 -7.97 0.16 -13.29
CA THR A 158 -8.99 0.14 -14.35
C THR A 158 -9.18 1.52 -14.98
N ASP A 159 -9.17 2.59 -14.19
CA ASP A 159 -9.23 3.97 -14.69
C ASP A 159 -8.08 4.25 -15.66
N GLU A 160 -6.91 3.65 -15.42
CA GLU A 160 -5.77 3.77 -16.33
C GLU A 160 -6.04 3.08 -17.66
N ARG A 161 -6.58 1.86 -17.63
CA ARG A 161 -6.91 1.11 -18.84
C ARG A 161 -7.94 1.86 -19.70
N VAL A 162 -9.00 2.38 -19.08
CA VAL A 162 -10.06 3.11 -19.81
C VAL A 162 -9.50 4.41 -20.40
N ARG A 163 -8.68 5.15 -19.65
CA ARG A 163 -8.04 6.36 -20.16
C ARG A 163 -7.15 6.09 -21.37
N LEU A 164 -6.36 5.01 -21.34
CA LEU A 164 -5.47 4.64 -22.45
C LEU A 164 -6.25 4.25 -23.72
N LEU A 165 -7.38 3.55 -23.58
CA LEU A 165 -8.25 3.19 -24.71
C LEU A 165 -8.91 4.44 -25.34
N ASN A 166 -9.39 5.37 -24.52
CA ASN A 166 -9.98 6.60 -25.03
C ASN A 166 -8.93 7.51 -25.72
N GLU A 167 -7.69 7.53 -25.23
CA GLU A 167 -6.59 8.25 -25.87
C GLU A 167 -6.17 7.60 -27.21
N SER A 168 -6.30 6.28 -27.40
CA SER A 168 -6.03 5.62 -28.69
C SER A 168 -7.09 5.92 -29.75
N ASP A 169 -8.36 5.94 -29.36
CA ASP A 169 -9.48 6.14 -30.30
C ASP A 169 -9.56 7.58 -30.82
N SER A 170 -9.05 8.55 -30.06
CA SER A 170 -8.97 9.95 -30.48
C SER A 170 -7.87 10.26 -31.52
N ARG A 171 -6.97 9.31 -31.78
CA ARG A 171 -5.80 9.48 -32.69
C ARG A 171 -5.94 8.74 -34.01
N SER A 172 -6.99 7.93 -34.18
CA SER A 172 -7.40 7.29 -35.43
C SER A 172 -8.42 8.13 -36.18
#